data_AF-A0A084AF73-F1
#
_entry.id   AF-A0A084AF73-F1
#
_cell.length_a   1.000
_cell.length_b   1.000
_cell.length_c   1.000
_cell.angle_alpha   90.00
_cell.angle_beta   90.00
_cell.angle_gamma   90.00
#
_symmetry.space_group_name_H-M   'P 1'
#
loop_
_entity.id
_entity.type
_entity.pdbx_description
1 polymer ?
#
loop_
_entity_poly.entity_id
_entity_poly.type
_entity_poly.pdbx_seq_one_letter_code
_entity_poly.pdbx_strand_id
1 'polypeptide(L)'
;MASESDILSSIGDSNSQTSDQLPSNFFSIMDRQYPDKNKPLAAGRKRKTKGTVLYVCRLCPKWSHGHRATAVHHIRNRHAAQLRPPPPPSPISSNQRSLPAMFASIPTPDSLRQVFNRQAYIEAIIGLLTQRRAPFSAVEWNELKDLALACNPTIGDQLITSRRQAMRHIAENHVFYRDQIKDKLAVASSPIHISTDLWTSPHRHALLAVCAQWVDQDYQLQKALLGLPECRDNHSGERQADLIMSILETFGIMSKLGYHTGDNATSNDTCLKSIARRLKENLN
;
A
#
# COMPACT_ATOMS: atom_id res chain seq x y z
N MET A 1 35.66 20.60 6.26
CA MET A 1 36.73 21.51 5.76
C MET A 1 37.21 20.91 4.45
N ALA A 2 37.01 21.46 3.25
CA ALA A 2 36.75 22.82 2.74
C ALA A 2 35.64 22.73 1.64
N SER A 3 34.54 23.50 1.65
CA SER A 3 34.27 24.93 1.35
C SER A 3 34.23 25.31 -0.16
N GLU A 4 32.99 25.51 -0.63
CA GLU A 4 32.41 26.57 -1.49
C GLU A 4 33.12 27.16 -2.74
N SER A 5 32.38 27.06 -3.84
CA SER A 5 32.09 28.00 -4.96
C SER A 5 32.80 29.35 -5.12
N ASP A 6 33.10 29.68 -6.39
CA ASP A 6 32.83 30.98 -7.07
C ASP A 6 33.06 30.78 -8.59
N ILE A 7 32.18 31.07 -9.56
CA ILE A 7 31.45 32.29 -9.97
C ILE A 7 32.09 33.00 -11.21
N LEU A 8 31.26 33.09 -12.27
CA LEU A 8 31.12 34.09 -13.35
C LEU A 8 31.99 34.13 -14.64
N SER A 9 31.22 34.32 -15.72
CA SER A 9 31.37 35.30 -16.83
C SER A 9 31.71 34.71 -18.21
N SER A 10 31.25 35.22 -19.36
CA SER A 10 30.12 36.09 -19.78
C SER A 10 30.35 36.34 -21.29
N ILE A 11 29.27 36.48 -22.09
CA ILE A 11 29.18 37.23 -23.38
C ILE A 11 29.98 36.64 -24.56
N GLY A 12 29.52 36.56 -25.82
CA GLY A 12 28.31 37.03 -26.49
C GLY A 12 28.57 37.06 -28.00
N ASP A 13 27.52 36.75 -28.77
CA ASP A 13 27.18 37.16 -30.14
C ASP A 13 28.23 37.21 -31.28
N SER A 14 27.94 36.52 -32.39
CA SER A 14 27.40 37.19 -33.61
C SER A 14 27.34 36.28 -34.83
N ASN A 15 26.11 35.89 -35.18
CA ASN A 15 25.52 35.78 -36.52
C ASN A 15 26.40 35.76 -37.79
N SER A 16 26.31 34.65 -38.53
CA SER A 16 26.26 34.65 -40.00
C SER A 16 25.11 33.75 -40.52
N GLN A 17 24.00 34.41 -40.82
CA GLN A 17 23.03 34.18 -41.91
C GLN A 17 22.52 32.75 -42.22
N THR A 18 21.27 32.56 -41.82
CA THR A 18 20.30 31.56 -42.25
C THR A 18 19.58 32.01 -43.53
N SER A 19 19.75 31.31 -44.67
CA SER A 19 18.95 31.57 -45.89
C SER A 19 18.01 30.45 -46.33
N ASP A 20 18.00 29.28 -45.67
CA ASP A 20 17.21 28.12 -46.13
C ASP A 20 16.09 27.66 -45.21
N GLN A 21 15.86 28.34 -44.08
CA GLN A 21 14.78 27.96 -43.18
C GLN A 21 13.44 28.57 -43.60
N LEU A 22 12.45 27.69 -43.80
CA LEU A 22 11.07 28.12 -43.96
C LEU A 22 10.53 28.67 -42.65
N PRO A 23 9.69 29.73 -42.70
CA PRO A 23 8.91 30.12 -41.54
C PRO A 23 8.11 28.93 -41.01
N SER A 24 8.04 28.78 -39.69
CA SER A 24 7.40 27.65 -39.01
C SER A 24 5.92 27.47 -39.38
N ASN A 25 5.26 28.54 -39.78
CA ASN A 25 3.86 28.58 -40.22
C ASN A 25 3.70 28.78 -41.75
N PHE A 26 4.74 28.52 -42.55
CA PHE A 26 4.68 28.73 -44.00
C PHE A 26 3.50 28.02 -44.68
N PHE A 27 3.22 26.76 -44.30
CA PHE A 27 2.13 25.97 -44.91
C PHE A 27 0.73 26.28 -44.34
N SER A 28 0.62 27.09 -43.28
CA SER A 28 -0.70 27.57 -42.85
C SER A 28 -1.17 28.75 -43.72
N ILE A 29 -0.23 29.50 -44.29
CA ILE A 29 -0.49 30.68 -45.14
C ILE A 29 -0.40 30.33 -46.64
N MET A 30 0.53 29.45 -47.02
CA MET A 30 0.78 29.08 -48.41
C MET A 30 0.32 27.65 -48.72
N ASP A 31 -0.61 27.55 -49.65
CA ASP A 31 -1.09 26.29 -50.18
C ASP A 31 -0.23 25.81 -51.35
N ARG A 32 -0.08 24.48 -51.49
CA ARG A 32 0.65 23.86 -52.61
C ARG A 32 -0.32 23.16 -53.54
N GLN A 33 -0.46 23.68 -54.75
CA GLN A 33 -1.32 23.13 -55.79
C GLN A 33 -0.50 22.54 -56.93
N TYR A 34 -1.06 21.53 -57.60
CA TYR A 34 -0.44 20.85 -58.73
C TYR A 34 -1.41 20.87 -59.91
N PRO A 35 -1.43 21.94 -60.72
CA PRO A 35 -2.44 22.14 -61.76
C PRO A 35 -2.43 21.05 -62.84
N ASP A 36 -1.33 20.33 -63.01
CA ASP A 36 -1.20 19.25 -64.00
C ASP A 36 -1.41 17.83 -63.43
N LYS A 37 -1.93 17.69 -62.20
CA LYS A 37 -2.18 16.36 -61.61
C LYS A 37 -3.30 15.57 -62.34
N ASN A 38 -4.28 16.26 -62.93
CA ASN A 38 -5.48 15.64 -63.50
C ASN A 38 -5.65 15.80 -65.02
N LYS A 39 -4.64 16.30 -65.76
CA LYS A 39 -4.70 16.34 -67.23
C LYS A 39 -4.41 14.95 -67.82
N PRO A 40 -5.24 14.43 -68.75
CA PRO A 40 -4.95 13.18 -69.43
C PRO A 40 -3.65 13.31 -70.25
N LEU A 41 -2.80 12.30 -70.18
CA LEU A 41 -1.54 12.25 -70.93
C LEU A 41 -1.85 12.04 -72.42
N ALA A 42 -1.33 12.90 -73.29
CA ALA A 42 -1.28 12.63 -74.72
C ALA A 42 -0.42 11.37 -74.97
N ALA A 43 -0.90 10.48 -75.84
CA ALA A 43 -0.26 9.21 -76.13
C ALA A 43 1.23 9.38 -76.48
N GLY A 44 2.11 8.72 -75.73
CA GLY A 44 3.55 8.64 -76.02
C GLY A 44 4.49 9.49 -75.16
N ARG A 45 4.02 10.32 -74.22
CA ARG A 45 4.92 11.06 -73.28
C ARG A 45 4.95 10.43 -71.88
N LYS A 46 6.15 10.11 -71.38
CA LYS A 46 6.38 9.74 -69.97
C LYS A 46 6.23 10.97 -69.07
N ARG A 47 5.56 10.82 -67.93
CA ARG A 47 5.34 11.88 -66.93
C ARG A 47 6.68 12.30 -66.31
N LYS A 48 7.03 13.60 -66.30
CA LYS A 48 8.18 14.08 -65.51
C LYS A 48 7.89 13.83 -64.02
N THR A 49 8.85 13.26 -63.30
CA THR A 49 8.71 12.78 -61.91
C THR A 49 8.36 13.87 -60.89
N LYS A 50 8.57 15.15 -61.22
CA LYS A 50 8.10 16.30 -60.42
C LYS A 50 7.15 17.12 -61.28
N GLY A 51 5.85 17.03 -61.01
CA GLY A 51 4.85 17.90 -61.63
C GLY A 51 5.06 19.36 -61.21
N THR A 52 4.64 20.31 -62.06
CA THR A 52 4.70 21.75 -61.77
C THR A 52 3.97 22.04 -60.46
N VAL A 53 4.66 22.61 -59.48
CA VAL A 53 4.06 23.04 -58.21
C VAL A 53 3.73 24.53 -58.31
N LEU A 54 2.55 24.91 -57.84
CA LEU A 54 2.10 26.28 -57.72
C LEU A 54 1.83 26.58 -56.25
N TYR A 55 2.48 27.61 -55.72
CA TYR A 55 2.24 28.09 -54.36
C TYR A 55 1.19 29.19 -54.40
N VAL A 56 0.09 29.03 -53.67
CA VAL A 56 -1.04 29.97 -53.63
C VAL A 56 -1.15 30.56 -52.24
N CYS A 57 -1.22 31.89 -52.13
CA CYS A 57 -1.42 32.55 -50.85
C CYS A 57 -2.90 32.53 -50.47
N ARG A 58 -3.23 32.03 -49.28
CA ARG A 58 -4.62 31.94 -48.81
C ARG A 58 -5.24 33.28 -48.40
N LEU A 59 -4.41 34.31 -48.24
CA LEU A 59 -4.80 35.61 -47.70
C LEU A 59 -4.84 36.70 -48.77
N CYS A 60 -4.19 36.46 -49.90
CA CYS A 60 -4.21 37.36 -51.04
C CYS A 60 -5.16 36.78 -52.09
N PRO A 61 -6.17 37.53 -52.55
CA PRO A 61 -7.22 36.99 -53.42
C PRO A 61 -6.73 36.51 -54.80
N LYS A 62 -5.53 36.91 -55.26
CA LYS A 62 -5.02 36.57 -56.60
C LYS A 62 -3.51 36.25 -56.67
N TRP A 63 -2.85 35.95 -55.56
CA TRP A 63 -1.40 35.71 -55.58
C TRP A 63 -1.07 34.21 -55.70
N SER A 64 -0.31 33.85 -56.73
CA SER A 64 0.30 32.52 -56.86
C SER A 64 1.62 32.57 -57.62
N HIS A 65 2.54 31.65 -57.32
CA HIS A 65 3.84 31.57 -57.99
C HIS A 65 4.42 30.15 -57.98
N GLY A 66 5.18 29.77 -59.01
CA GLY A 66 5.75 28.42 -59.13
C GLY A 66 7.00 28.18 -58.28
N HIS A 67 7.72 29.24 -57.91
CA HIS A 67 8.98 29.15 -57.18
C HIS A 67 8.82 29.37 -55.67
N ARG A 68 9.39 28.45 -54.87
CA ARG A 68 9.28 28.46 -53.40
C ARG A 68 9.93 29.68 -52.76
N ALA A 69 11.07 30.12 -53.27
CA ALA A 69 11.76 31.29 -52.71
C ALA A 69 10.91 32.57 -52.86
N THR A 70 10.20 32.72 -53.97
CA THR A 70 9.29 33.84 -54.21
C THR A 70 8.07 33.78 -53.28
N ALA A 71 7.56 32.57 -53.00
CA ALA A 71 6.51 32.37 -52.01
C ALA A 71 6.96 32.76 -50.59
N VAL A 72 8.18 32.39 -50.19
CA VAL A 72 8.74 32.79 -48.90
C VAL A 72 8.92 34.31 -48.82
N HIS A 73 9.45 34.93 -49.87
CA HIS A 73 9.60 36.39 -49.96
C HIS A 73 8.25 37.13 -49.89
N HIS A 74 7.23 36.61 -50.57
CA HIS A 74 5.88 37.17 -50.52
C HIS A 74 5.30 37.19 -49.10
N ILE A 75 5.35 36.07 -48.36
CA ILE A 75 4.83 36.04 -46.97
C ILE A 75 5.63 36.99 -46.07
N ARG A 76 6.96 36.99 -46.17
CA ARG A 76 7.81 37.85 -45.34
C ARG A 76 7.51 39.34 -45.54
N ASN A 77 7.14 39.76 -46.75
CA ASN A 77 6.89 41.17 -47.05
C ASN A 77 5.42 41.59 -46.92
N ARG A 78 4.47 40.71 -47.24
CA ARG A 78 3.04 41.05 -47.23
C ARG A 78 2.29 40.55 -46.00
N HIS A 79 2.84 39.57 -45.29
CA HIS A 79 2.21 38.89 -44.16
C HIS A 79 3.15 38.75 -42.95
N ALA A 80 4.13 39.67 -42.83
CA ALA A 80 5.12 39.69 -41.73
C ALA A 80 4.47 39.59 -40.33
N ALA A 81 3.34 40.28 -40.13
CA ALA A 81 2.62 40.30 -38.86
C ALA A 81 2.09 38.92 -38.43
N GLN A 82 1.83 38.02 -39.39
CA GLN A 82 1.35 36.66 -39.11
C GLN A 82 2.48 35.65 -38.95
N LEU A 83 3.72 36.01 -39.32
CA LEU A 83 4.92 35.21 -39.04
C LEU A 83 5.42 35.40 -37.60
N ARG A 84 4.87 36.35 -36.86
CA ARG A 84 5.27 36.61 -35.48
C ARG A 84 4.81 35.45 -34.61
N PRO A 85 5.70 34.78 -33.86
CA PRO A 85 5.26 33.85 -32.83
C PRO A 85 4.38 34.62 -31.83
N PRO A 86 3.33 33.99 -31.27
CA PRO A 86 2.53 34.65 -30.25
C PRO A 86 3.44 35.16 -29.13
N PRO A 87 3.19 36.36 -28.57
CA PRO A 87 3.95 36.80 -27.40
C PRO A 87 3.81 35.75 -26.29
N PRO A 88 4.86 35.52 -25.47
CA PRO A 88 4.72 34.66 -24.31
C PRO A 88 3.51 35.17 -23.50
N PRO A 89 2.66 34.28 -22.97
CA PRO A 89 1.50 34.73 -22.21
C PRO A 89 2.03 35.59 -21.05
N SER A 90 1.56 36.84 -21.00
CA SER A 90 1.76 37.70 -19.82
C SER A 90 1.36 36.90 -18.58
N PRO A 91 2.08 36.99 -17.45
CA PRO A 91 1.62 36.35 -16.23
C PRO A 91 0.28 36.98 -15.87
N ILE A 92 -0.80 36.26 -16.19
CA ILE A 92 -2.11 36.60 -15.70
C ILE A 92 -1.98 36.43 -14.19
N SER A 93 -2.04 37.54 -13.45
CA SER A 93 -2.31 37.54 -12.02
C SER A 93 -3.76 37.03 -11.83
N SER A 94 -3.93 35.73 -12.05
CA SER A 94 -5.16 35.02 -11.88
C SER A 94 -5.18 34.50 -10.46
N ASN A 95 -5.70 35.31 -9.54
CA ASN A 95 -6.27 34.77 -8.31
C ASN A 95 -7.50 33.89 -8.60
N GLN A 96 -7.87 33.66 -9.87
CA GLN A 96 -8.87 32.66 -10.26
C GLN A 96 -8.18 31.30 -10.37
N ARG A 97 -8.54 30.42 -9.42
CA ARG A 97 -8.31 28.97 -9.54
C ARG A 97 -9.02 28.49 -10.82
N SER A 98 -8.38 27.60 -11.58
CA SER A 98 -9.03 26.98 -12.73
C SER A 98 -10.33 26.29 -12.29
N LEU A 99 -11.38 26.34 -13.12
CA LEU A 99 -12.66 25.68 -12.81
C LEU A 99 -12.49 24.22 -12.36
N PRO A 100 -11.60 23.38 -12.96
CA PRO A 100 -11.33 22.03 -12.46
C PRO A 100 -10.70 21.96 -11.07
N ALA A 101 -9.91 22.97 -10.66
CA ALA A 101 -9.33 23.05 -9.32
C ALA A 101 -10.34 23.54 -8.25
N MET A 102 -11.51 24.02 -8.68
CA MET A 102 -12.61 24.44 -7.79
C MET A 102 -13.58 23.29 -7.46
N PHE A 103 -13.62 22.25 -8.30
CA PHE A 103 -14.35 21.02 -7.99
C PHE A 103 -13.43 20.12 -7.16
N ALA A 104 -13.89 19.69 -5.98
CA ALA A 104 -13.22 18.58 -5.30
C ALA A 104 -13.23 17.39 -6.25
N SER A 105 -12.05 16.87 -6.61
CA SER A 105 -11.94 15.63 -7.37
C SER A 105 -12.75 14.57 -6.64
N ILE A 106 -13.87 14.14 -7.23
CA ILE A 106 -14.66 13.05 -6.67
C ILE A 106 -13.73 11.84 -6.66
N PRO A 107 -13.44 11.24 -5.50
CA PRO A 107 -12.60 10.06 -5.43
C PRO A 107 -13.20 8.98 -6.34
N THR A 108 -12.40 8.44 -7.26
CA THR A 108 -12.86 7.32 -8.07
C THR A 108 -13.04 6.09 -7.18
N PRO A 109 -13.90 5.12 -7.55
CA PRO A 109 -14.04 3.89 -6.79
C PRO A 109 -12.72 3.16 -6.57
N ASP A 110 -11.82 3.19 -7.56
CA ASP A 110 -10.49 2.60 -7.46
C ASP A 110 -9.60 3.33 -6.43
N SER A 111 -9.65 4.67 -6.39
CA SER A 111 -8.92 5.46 -5.39
C SER A 111 -9.41 5.15 -3.98
N LEU A 112 -10.73 5.04 -3.78
CA LEU A 112 -11.30 4.64 -2.49
C LEU A 112 -10.87 3.23 -2.08
N ARG A 113 -10.85 2.30 -3.03
CA ARG A 113 -10.41 0.92 -2.77
C ARG A 113 -8.93 0.83 -2.39
N GLN A 114 -8.08 1.68 -2.98
CA GLN A 114 -6.63 1.71 -2.69
C GLN A 114 -6.29 2.28 -1.32
N VAL A 115 -7.07 3.25 -0.82
CA VAL A 115 -6.84 3.86 0.50
C VAL A 115 -7.26 2.94 1.65
N PHE A 116 -8.09 1.92 1.38
CA PHE A 116 -8.53 0.99 2.41
C PHE A 116 -7.39 0.09 2.91
N ASN A 117 -7.02 0.27 4.18
CA ASN A 117 -6.10 -0.64 4.86
C ASN A 117 -6.84 -1.87 5.37
N ARG A 118 -6.85 -2.92 4.55
CA ARG A 118 -7.51 -4.19 4.87
C ARG A 118 -6.94 -4.85 6.13
N GLN A 119 -5.64 -4.77 6.36
CA GLN A 119 -5.00 -5.38 7.51
C GLN A 119 -5.44 -4.70 8.82
N ALA A 120 -5.45 -3.36 8.85
CA ALA A 120 -5.95 -2.60 9.99
C ALA A 120 -7.44 -2.88 10.27
N TYR A 121 -8.24 -3.07 9.23
CA TYR A 121 -9.64 -3.50 9.38
C TYR A 121 -9.75 -4.87 10.04
N ILE A 122 -8.97 -5.87 9.59
CA ILE A 122 -8.98 -7.22 10.19
C ILE A 122 -8.58 -7.14 11.66
N GLU A 123 -7.52 -6.41 12.00
CA GLU A 123 -7.06 -6.21 13.38
C GLU A 123 -8.13 -5.53 14.24
N ALA A 124 -8.80 -4.51 13.72
CA ALA A 124 -9.91 -3.85 14.41
C ALA A 124 -11.09 -4.80 14.67
N ILE A 125 -11.44 -5.64 13.69
CA ILE A 125 -12.49 -6.67 13.87
C ILE A 125 -12.07 -7.70 14.91
N ILE A 126 -10.85 -8.23 14.85
CA ILE A 126 -10.34 -9.17 15.86
C ILE A 126 -10.38 -8.52 17.25
N GLY A 127 -9.91 -7.28 17.36
CA GLY A 127 -9.93 -6.51 18.60
C GLY A 127 -11.34 -6.31 19.14
N LEU A 128 -12.30 -5.94 18.28
CA LEU A 128 -13.71 -5.81 18.65
C LEU A 128 -14.26 -7.13 19.22
N LEU A 129 -14.07 -8.24 18.50
CA LEU A 129 -14.58 -9.54 18.90
C LEU A 129 -13.98 -10.02 20.24
N THR A 130 -12.66 -9.88 20.38
CA THR A 130 -11.94 -10.42 21.53
C THR A 130 -12.00 -9.52 22.76
N GLN A 131 -11.81 -8.21 22.60
CA GLN A 131 -11.73 -7.26 23.73
C GLN A 131 -13.12 -6.83 24.22
N ARG A 132 -14.10 -6.71 23.32
CA ARG A 132 -15.49 -6.39 23.70
C ARG A 132 -16.36 -7.61 23.92
N ARG A 133 -15.79 -8.82 23.80
CA ARG A 133 -16.50 -10.10 23.98
C ARG A 133 -17.74 -10.19 23.09
N ALA A 134 -17.69 -9.58 21.90
CA ALA A 134 -18.78 -9.64 20.95
C ALA A 134 -18.87 -11.07 20.38
N PRO A 135 -20.08 -11.57 20.06
CA PRO A 135 -20.22 -12.88 19.47
C PRO A 135 -19.48 -12.93 18.13
N PHE A 136 -18.88 -14.06 17.77
CA PHE A 136 -18.15 -14.19 16.50
C PHE A 136 -19.04 -14.00 15.26
N SER A 137 -20.36 -14.16 15.39
CA SER A 137 -21.35 -13.84 14.36
C SER A 137 -21.61 -12.34 14.21
N ALA A 138 -21.01 -11.47 15.03
CA ALA A 138 -21.17 -10.02 14.89
C ALA A 138 -20.73 -9.50 13.51
N VAL A 139 -19.76 -10.17 12.88
CA VAL A 139 -19.32 -9.88 11.51
C VAL A 139 -20.41 -10.13 10.44
N GLU A 140 -21.47 -10.86 10.79
CA GLU A 140 -22.59 -11.15 9.91
C GLU A 140 -23.71 -10.10 10.03
N TRP A 141 -23.70 -9.26 11.07
CA TRP A 141 -24.68 -8.20 11.32
C TRP A 141 -24.67 -7.15 10.20
N ASN A 142 -25.86 -6.73 9.77
CA ASN A 142 -25.99 -5.73 8.71
C ASN A 142 -25.49 -4.37 9.19
N GLU A 143 -25.73 -4.01 10.45
CA GLU A 143 -25.33 -2.74 11.05
C GLU A 143 -23.80 -2.57 11.06
N LEU A 144 -23.05 -3.64 11.32
CA LEU A 144 -21.58 -3.60 11.30
C LEU A 144 -21.05 -3.48 9.86
N LYS A 145 -21.71 -4.12 8.90
CA LYS A 145 -21.39 -3.99 7.47
C LYS A 145 -21.70 -2.57 6.99
N ASP A 146 -22.88 -2.05 7.30
CA ASP A 146 -23.33 -0.71 6.94
C ASP A 146 -22.40 0.35 7.53
N LEU A 147 -21.95 0.18 8.77
CA LEU A 147 -20.95 1.05 9.39
C LEU A 147 -19.63 1.05 8.61
N ALA A 148 -19.12 -0.12 8.21
CA ALA A 148 -17.90 -0.21 7.42
C ALA A 148 -18.06 0.39 6.01
N LEU A 149 -19.22 0.16 5.38
CA LEU A 149 -19.55 0.68 4.05
C LEU A 149 -19.83 2.19 4.05
N ALA A 150 -20.32 2.75 5.16
CA ALA A 150 -20.46 4.18 5.35
C ALA A 150 -19.09 4.89 5.36
N CYS A 151 -18.06 4.23 5.88
CA CYS A 151 -16.68 4.72 5.84
C CYS A 151 -16.06 4.57 4.44
N ASN A 152 -16.35 3.46 3.75
CA ASN A 152 -15.88 3.23 2.38
C ASN A 152 -16.85 2.32 1.60
N PRO A 153 -17.58 2.82 0.60
CA PRO A 153 -18.59 2.02 -0.10
C PRO A 153 -18.00 0.96 -1.06
N THR A 154 -16.69 1.00 -1.37
CA THR A 154 -16.07 0.16 -2.41
C THR A 154 -15.35 -1.08 -1.87
N ILE A 155 -15.55 -1.43 -0.60
CA ILE A 155 -14.83 -2.54 0.08
C ILE A 155 -15.73 -3.72 0.43
N GLY A 156 -16.96 -3.78 -0.09
CA GLY A 156 -17.92 -4.83 0.27
C GLY A 156 -17.40 -6.25 0.06
N ASP A 157 -16.59 -6.47 -0.98
CA ASP A 157 -15.91 -7.73 -1.28
C ASP A 157 -14.77 -8.08 -0.31
N GLN A 158 -14.28 -7.10 0.44
CA GLN A 158 -13.13 -7.24 1.35
C GLN A 158 -13.52 -7.39 2.82
N LEU A 159 -14.78 -7.13 3.16
CA LEU A 159 -15.30 -7.25 4.53
C LEU A 159 -15.24 -8.71 5.02
N ILE A 160 -15.04 -8.88 6.32
CA ILE A 160 -15.25 -10.17 6.96
C ILE A 160 -16.76 -10.32 7.16
N THR A 161 -17.36 -11.26 6.43
CA THR A 161 -18.83 -11.48 6.43
C THR A 161 -19.21 -12.87 6.90
N SER A 162 -18.24 -13.67 7.35
CA SER A 162 -18.44 -15.03 7.84
C SER A 162 -17.80 -15.22 9.20
N ARG A 163 -18.57 -15.76 10.15
CA ARG A 163 -18.06 -16.23 11.44
C ARG A 163 -16.84 -17.13 11.29
N ARG A 164 -16.84 -18.04 10.31
CA ARG A 164 -15.72 -18.96 10.07
C ARG A 164 -14.44 -18.22 9.67
N GLN A 165 -14.57 -17.19 8.85
CA GLN A 165 -13.44 -16.35 8.45
C GLN A 165 -12.90 -15.53 9.63
N ALA A 166 -13.79 -14.96 10.46
CA ALA A 166 -13.39 -14.26 11.69
C ALA A 166 -12.63 -15.19 12.65
N MET A 167 -13.14 -16.40 12.88
CA MET A 167 -12.48 -17.41 13.72
C MET A 167 -11.10 -17.80 13.19
N ARG A 168 -10.95 -17.96 11.86
CA ARG A 168 -9.65 -18.24 11.24
C ARG A 168 -8.66 -17.12 11.52
N HIS A 169 -9.06 -15.86 11.34
CA HIS A 169 -8.21 -14.72 11.63
C HIS A 169 -7.83 -14.62 13.12
N ILE A 170 -8.75 -14.91 14.04
CA ILE A 170 -8.44 -14.98 15.48
C ILE A 170 -7.41 -16.08 15.76
N ALA A 171 -7.54 -17.26 15.14
CA ALA A 171 -6.61 -18.37 15.32
C ALA A 171 -5.20 -18.05 14.77
N GLU A 172 -5.12 -17.44 13.58
CA GLU A 172 -3.87 -16.94 13.00
C GLU A 172 -3.21 -15.90 13.90
N ASN A 173 -4.00 -14.95 14.41
CA ASN A 173 -3.53 -13.91 15.32
C ASN A 173 -3.04 -14.49 16.66
N HIS A 174 -3.72 -15.50 17.20
CA HIS A 174 -3.26 -16.23 18.38
C HIS A 174 -1.91 -16.91 18.15
N VAL A 175 -1.73 -17.60 17.02
CA VAL A 175 -0.44 -18.23 16.67
C VAL A 175 0.67 -17.18 16.59
N PHE A 176 0.41 -16.07 15.91
CA PHE A 176 1.39 -14.97 15.79
C PHE A 176 1.83 -14.43 17.16
N TYR A 177 0.88 -14.08 18.04
CA TYR A 177 1.23 -13.55 19.37
C TYR A 177 1.84 -14.61 20.30
N ARG A 178 1.44 -15.88 20.19
CA ARG A 178 2.08 -16.98 20.91
C ARG A 178 3.56 -17.07 20.54
N ASP A 179 3.88 -17.01 19.25
CA ASP A 179 5.25 -17.10 18.78
C ASP A 179 6.07 -15.87 19.24
N GLN A 180 5.48 -14.67 19.27
CA GLN A 180 6.12 -13.50 19.88
C GLN A 180 6.40 -13.67 21.38
N ILE A 181 5.46 -14.25 22.14
CA ILE A 181 5.68 -14.54 23.57
C ILE A 181 6.80 -15.56 23.72
N LYS A 182 6.86 -16.58 22.87
CA LYS A 182 7.94 -17.57 22.84
C LYS A 182 9.30 -16.91 22.63
N ASP A 183 9.40 -16.00 21.65
CA ASP A 183 10.64 -15.25 21.41
C ASP A 183 11.06 -14.40 22.61
N LYS A 184 10.11 -13.73 23.26
CA LYS A 184 10.35 -12.94 24.49
C LYS A 184 10.86 -13.80 25.65
N LEU A 185 10.28 -14.99 25.83
CA LEU A 185 10.71 -15.94 26.87
C LEU A 185 12.09 -16.52 26.57
N ALA A 186 12.40 -16.78 25.30
CA ALA A 186 13.70 -17.31 24.88
C ALA A 186 14.85 -16.38 25.28
N VAL A 187 14.61 -15.07 25.32
CA VAL A 187 15.61 -14.05 25.68
C VAL A 187 15.43 -13.45 27.07
N ALA A 188 14.60 -14.06 27.93
CA ALA A 188 14.40 -13.62 29.30
C ALA A 188 15.72 -13.54 30.10
N SER A 189 15.86 -12.50 30.91
CA SER A 189 17.03 -12.23 31.78
C SER A 189 16.97 -12.99 33.11
N SER A 190 15.78 -13.43 33.53
CA SER A 190 15.55 -14.23 34.73
C SER A 190 15.11 -15.65 34.40
N PRO A 191 15.08 -16.57 35.39
CA PRO A 191 14.21 -17.74 35.32
C PRO A 191 12.76 -17.34 35.05
N ILE A 192 12.01 -18.25 34.43
CA ILE A 192 10.60 -18.06 34.09
C ILE A 192 9.77 -18.73 35.16
N HIS A 193 9.09 -17.93 35.96
CA HIS A 193 8.20 -18.40 37.01
C HIS A 193 6.82 -18.64 36.42
N ILE A 194 6.13 -19.70 36.87
CA ILE A 194 4.77 -20.01 36.40
C ILE A 194 3.78 -20.03 37.55
N SER A 195 2.55 -19.60 37.27
CA SER A 195 1.42 -19.75 38.16
C SER A 195 0.30 -20.52 37.49
N THR A 196 -0.31 -21.45 38.20
CA THR A 196 -1.41 -22.27 37.67
C THR A 196 -2.68 -22.13 38.48
N ASP A 197 -3.81 -22.10 37.79
CA ASP A 197 -5.14 -22.09 38.40
C ASP A 197 -6.06 -23.02 37.62
N LEU A 198 -6.73 -23.95 38.32
CA LEU A 198 -7.65 -24.92 37.74
C LEU A 198 -9.06 -24.65 38.28
N TRP A 199 -9.98 -24.29 37.38
CA TRP A 199 -11.38 -24.09 37.75
C TRP A 199 -12.32 -24.81 36.80
N THR A 200 -13.49 -25.16 37.31
CA THR A 200 -14.61 -25.65 36.48
C THR A 200 -15.48 -24.46 36.08
N SER A 201 -15.55 -24.19 34.78
CA SER A 201 -16.45 -23.17 34.23
C SER A 201 -17.92 -23.52 34.46
N PRO A 202 -18.86 -22.55 34.37
CA PRO A 202 -20.30 -22.81 34.48
C PRO A 202 -20.83 -23.84 33.48
N HIS A 203 -20.14 -24.00 32.35
CA HIS A 203 -20.45 -24.98 31.31
C HIS A 203 -19.79 -26.35 31.56
N ARG A 204 -19.29 -26.60 32.78
CA ARG A 204 -18.66 -27.86 33.21
C ARG A 204 -17.36 -28.24 32.49
N HIS A 205 -16.72 -27.27 31.84
CA HIS A 205 -15.35 -27.44 31.35
C HIS A 205 -14.36 -27.09 32.45
N ALA A 206 -13.46 -28.01 32.79
CA ALA A 206 -12.33 -27.72 33.66
C ALA A 206 -11.22 -27.08 32.85
N LEU A 207 -10.83 -25.86 33.21
CA LEU A 207 -9.82 -25.06 32.49
C LEU A 207 -8.62 -24.82 33.39
N LEU A 208 -7.43 -25.11 32.87
CA LEU A 208 -6.18 -24.88 33.56
C LEU A 208 -5.49 -23.65 32.97
N ALA A 209 -5.46 -22.53 33.69
CA ALA A 209 -4.61 -21.41 33.30
C ALA A 209 -3.15 -21.71 33.66
N VAL A 210 -2.25 -21.43 32.73
CA VAL A 210 -0.80 -21.43 32.98
C VAL A 210 -0.28 -20.04 32.62
N CYS A 211 0.02 -19.23 33.63
CA CYS A 211 0.60 -17.90 33.44
C CYS A 211 2.10 -17.96 33.70
N ALA A 212 2.88 -17.18 32.96
CA ALA A 212 4.30 -16.99 33.18
C ALA A 212 4.62 -15.57 33.61
N GLN A 213 5.67 -15.43 34.41
CA GLN A 213 6.26 -14.19 34.87
C GLN A 213 7.78 -14.27 34.71
N TRP A 214 8.38 -13.24 34.14
CA TRP A 214 9.83 -13.18 33.90
C TRP A 214 10.31 -11.73 33.85
N VAL A 215 11.62 -11.53 33.97
CA VAL A 215 12.28 -10.24 33.74
C VAL A 215 12.83 -10.22 32.32
N ASP A 216 12.49 -9.19 31.55
CA ASP A 216 12.97 -9.02 30.18
C ASP A 216 14.38 -8.38 30.11
N GLN A 217 14.85 -8.07 28.89
CA GLN A 217 16.15 -7.47 28.65
C GLN A 217 16.27 -6.02 29.17
N ASP A 218 15.13 -5.33 29.35
CA ASP A 218 15.05 -3.98 29.89
C ASP A 218 14.86 -3.99 31.42
N TYR A 219 15.08 -5.16 32.05
CA TYR A 219 14.92 -5.40 33.47
C TYR A 219 13.50 -5.10 33.98
N GLN A 220 12.48 -5.23 33.13
CA GLN A 220 11.08 -5.04 33.50
C GLN A 220 10.40 -6.38 33.76
N LEU A 221 9.52 -6.40 34.78
CA LEU A 221 8.69 -7.55 35.07
C LEU A 221 7.59 -7.68 34.00
N GLN A 222 7.61 -8.80 33.29
CA GLN A 222 6.63 -9.16 32.28
C GLN A 222 5.73 -10.30 32.78
N LYS A 223 4.52 -10.38 32.23
CA LYS A 223 3.54 -11.43 32.51
C LYS A 223 2.76 -11.80 31.27
N ALA A 224 2.49 -13.09 31.08
CA ALA A 224 1.65 -13.59 29.98
C ALA A 224 0.91 -14.87 30.37
N LEU A 225 -0.32 -15.03 29.86
CA LEU A 225 -1.01 -16.32 29.86
C LEU A 225 -0.41 -17.17 28.73
N LEU A 226 0.24 -18.29 29.07
CA LEU A 226 0.84 -19.19 28.09
C LEU A 226 -0.17 -20.16 27.50
N GLY A 227 -1.13 -20.59 28.30
CA GLY A 227 -2.16 -21.52 27.86
C GLY A 227 -3.38 -21.53 28.77
N LEU A 228 -4.50 -21.90 28.17
CA LEU A 228 -5.76 -22.19 28.86
C LEU A 228 -6.37 -23.51 28.36
N PRO A 229 -5.65 -24.64 28.44
CA PRO A 229 -6.18 -25.93 28.01
C PRO A 229 -7.34 -26.40 28.89
N GLU A 230 -8.20 -27.21 28.28
CA GLU A 230 -9.22 -27.96 29.00
C GLU A 230 -8.62 -29.23 29.62
N CYS A 231 -8.81 -29.41 30.93
CA CYS A 231 -8.43 -30.61 31.68
C CYS A 231 -9.57 -31.63 31.66
N ARG A 232 -9.68 -32.39 30.56
CA ARG A 232 -10.77 -33.36 30.35
C ARG A 232 -10.68 -34.57 31.27
N ASP A 233 -11.87 -35.09 31.63
CA ASP A 233 -12.19 -36.38 32.25
C ASP A 233 -11.61 -36.66 33.64
N ASN A 234 -10.34 -36.34 33.90
CA ASN A 234 -9.66 -36.59 35.16
C ASN A 234 -8.90 -35.35 35.61
N HIS A 235 -9.27 -34.78 36.75
CA HIS A 235 -8.63 -33.58 37.32
C HIS A 235 -7.38 -33.94 38.15
N SER A 236 -6.80 -35.12 37.95
CA SER A 236 -5.63 -35.56 38.70
C SER A 236 -4.44 -34.65 38.46
N GLY A 237 -3.54 -34.61 39.46
CA GLY A 237 -2.31 -33.83 39.35
C GLY A 237 -1.44 -34.27 38.16
N GLU A 238 -1.44 -35.56 37.81
CA GLU A 238 -0.71 -36.09 36.65
C GLU A 238 -1.26 -35.53 35.34
N ARG A 239 -2.59 -35.41 35.21
CA ARG A 239 -3.19 -34.84 34.01
C ARG A 239 -2.87 -33.36 33.87
N GLN A 240 -2.89 -32.62 34.98
CA GLN A 240 -2.47 -31.23 35.01
C GLN A 240 -0.99 -31.09 34.63
N ALA A 241 -0.13 -31.97 35.15
CA ALA A 241 1.28 -32.00 34.80
C ALA A 241 1.52 -32.27 33.31
N ASP A 242 0.75 -33.15 32.66
CA ASP A 242 0.84 -33.36 31.21
C ASP A 242 0.56 -32.07 30.42
N LEU A 243 -0.50 -31.35 30.79
CA LEU A 243 -0.88 -30.10 30.15
C LEU A 243 0.18 -29.01 30.35
N ILE A 244 0.69 -28.87 31.58
CA ILE A 244 1.75 -27.91 31.90
C ILE A 244 3.01 -28.26 31.12
N MET A 245 3.47 -29.51 31.14
CA MET A 245 4.66 -29.95 30.41
C MET A 245 4.55 -29.69 28.90
N SER A 246 3.38 -29.96 28.29
CA SER A 246 3.14 -29.66 26.87
C SER A 246 3.23 -28.15 26.57
N ILE A 247 2.75 -27.29 27.47
CA ILE A 247 2.90 -25.84 27.35
C ILE A 247 4.38 -25.45 27.49
N LEU A 248 5.09 -25.95 28.50
CA LEU A 248 6.52 -25.67 28.69
C LEU A 248 7.35 -26.08 27.47
N GLU A 249 7.00 -27.21 26.83
CA GLU A 249 7.63 -27.69 25.60
C GLU A 249 7.34 -26.75 24.42
N THR A 250 6.07 -26.38 24.24
CA THR A 250 5.62 -25.48 23.17
C THR A 250 6.38 -24.16 23.20
N PHE A 251 6.59 -23.60 24.39
CA PHE A 251 7.36 -22.36 24.59
C PHE A 251 8.87 -22.57 24.70
N GLY A 252 9.36 -23.81 24.82
CA GLY A 252 10.79 -24.12 24.92
C GLY A 252 11.43 -23.63 26.22
N ILE A 253 10.68 -23.62 27.32
CA ILE A 253 11.09 -22.98 28.59
C ILE A 253 11.41 -23.98 29.72
N MET A 254 11.41 -25.29 29.45
CA MET A 254 11.67 -26.32 30.46
C MET A 254 13.00 -26.13 31.20
N SER A 255 14.07 -25.74 30.48
CA SER A 255 15.41 -25.52 31.05
C SER A 255 15.59 -24.18 31.77
N LYS A 256 14.61 -23.27 31.65
CA LYS A 256 14.62 -21.93 32.26
C LYS A 256 13.58 -21.77 33.36
N LEU A 257 12.91 -22.85 33.74
CA LEU A 257 11.82 -22.81 34.71
C LEU A 257 12.34 -22.39 36.09
N GLY A 258 11.67 -21.41 36.69
CA GLY A 258 11.89 -20.98 38.07
C GLY A 258 10.89 -21.62 39.03
N TYR A 259 10.25 -20.78 39.83
CA TYR A 259 9.21 -21.20 40.78
C TYR A 259 7.87 -21.48 40.10
N HIS A 260 7.15 -22.44 40.67
CA HIS A 260 5.75 -22.70 40.38
C HIS A 260 4.88 -22.26 41.57
N THR A 261 3.84 -21.48 41.31
CA THR A 261 2.86 -21.05 42.33
C THR A 261 1.46 -21.53 41.96
N GLY A 262 0.70 -22.02 42.94
CA GLY A 262 -0.70 -22.43 42.75
C GLY A 262 -1.49 -22.25 44.04
N ASP A 263 -2.77 -22.61 44.03
CA ASP A 263 -3.60 -22.68 45.22
C ASP A 263 -3.25 -23.88 46.12
N ASN A 264 -3.85 -23.95 47.31
CA ASN A 264 -3.57 -25.02 48.27
C ASN A 264 -4.46 -26.26 48.02
N ALA A 265 -4.50 -26.73 46.78
CA ALA A 265 -5.22 -27.95 46.39
C ALA A 265 -4.30 -29.17 46.43
N THR A 266 -4.77 -30.29 46.98
CA THR A 266 -3.97 -31.53 47.09
C THR A 266 -3.51 -32.08 45.74
N SER A 267 -4.27 -31.83 44.67
CA SER A 267 -3.87 -32.20 43.31
C SER A 267 -2.60 -31.48 42.84
N ASN A 268 -2.31 -30.28 43.37
CA ASN A 268 -1.10 -29.53 43.03
C ASN A 268 0.16 -30.22 43.54
N ASP A 269 0.12 -30.87 44.71
CA ASP A 269 1.26 -31.63 45.23
C ASP A 269 1.64 -32.78 44.28
N THR A 270 0.65 -33.52 43.81
CA THR A 270 0.83 -34.61 42.84
C THR A 270 1.30 -34.07 41.49
N CYS A 271 0.74 -32.94 41.04
CA CYS A 271 1.15 -32.26 39.82
C CYS A 271 2.63 -31.86 39.86
N LEU A 272 3.05 -31.16 40.92
CA LEU A 272 4.42 -30.71 41.12
C LEU A 272 5.41 -31.87 41.20
N LYS A 273 5.06 -32.96 41.90
CA LYS A 273 5.88 -34.18 41.94
C LYS A 273 6.07 -34.78 40.54
N SER A 274 5.00 -34.83 39.74
CA SER A 274 5.05 -35.33 38.36
C SER A 274 5.91 -34.44 37.46
N ILE A 275 5.74 -33.11 37.52
CA ILE A 275 6.56 -32.14 36.77
C ILE A 275 8.03 -32.28 37.17
N ALA A 276 8.34 -32.28 38.46
CA ALA A 276 9.72 -32.38 38.96
C ALA A 276 10.41 -33.67 38.51
N ARG A 277 9.70 -34.80 38.52
CA ARG A 277 10.21 -36.07 38.00
C ARG A 277 10.55 -35.97 36.51
N ARG A 278 9.63 -35.46 35.69
CA ARG A 278 9.81 -35.36 34.23
C ARG A 278 10.90 -34.37 33.84
N LEU A 279 11.03 -33.25 34.55
CA LEU A 279 12.12 -32.29 34.29
C LEU A 279 13.48 -32.91 34.59
N LYS A 280 13.61 -33.72 35.66
CA LYS A 280 14.84 -34.46 35.94
C LYS A 280 15.18 -35.48 34.87
N GLU A 281 14.18 -36.18 34.32
CA GLU A 281 14.36 -37.15 33.23
C GLU A 281 14.81 -36.49 31.91
N ASN A 282 14.38 -35.26 31.63
CA ASN A 282 14.75 -34.53 30.41
C ASN A 282 16.10 -33.79 30.48
N LEU A 283 16.67 -33.63 31.69
CA LEU A 283 17.96 -32.97 31.92
C LEU A 283 19.15 -33.95 31.97
N ASN A 284 18.87 -35.25 32.02
CA ASN A 284 19.85 -36.34 31.98
C ASN A 284 19.92 -36.97 30.58
#